data_AF-A0A6M1U9J1-F1
#
_entry.id   AF-A0A6M1U9J1-F1
#
_cell.length_a   1.000
_cell.length_b   1.000
_cell.length_c   1.000
_cell.angle_alpha   90.00
_cell.angle_beta   90.00
_cell.angle_gamma   90.00
#
_symmetry.space_group_name_H-M   'P 1'
#
loop_
_entity.id
_entity.type
_entity.pdbx_description
1 polymer ?
#
loop_
_entity_poly.entity_id
_entity_poly.type
_entity_poly.pdbx_seq_one_letter_code
_entity_poly.pdbx_strand_id
1 'polypeptide(L)'
;LSNSSFGMPVKQVWTVALIASRLNLVWVATVCSRMRTDYRFTNTLAWNTFPVPTLTEKNKADLTACAEAILLAREAHFPATIADLYDPEKMPENLRAAHDRNDETLERIYIGRRFKNDTERLEKLFEMYTKMTKTPSARGRRA
;
A
#
# COMPACT_ATOMS: atom_id res chain seq x y z
N LEU A 1 -18.36 11.56 -3.00
CA LEU A 1 -17.07 11.70 -2.29
C LEU A 1 -17.04 13.09 -1.65
N SER A 2 -16.62 13.20 -0.39
CA SER A 2 -16.46 14.49 0.29
C SER A 2 -15.02 15.02 0.15
N ASN A 3 -14.75 16.24 0.61
CA ASN A 3 -13.41 16.83 0.65
C ASN A 3 -12.44 16.14 1.63
N SER A 4 -12.94 15.25 2.50
CA SER A 4 -12.14 14.47 3.46
C SER A 4 -11.80 13.07 2.95
N SER A 5 -12.10 12.74 1.70
CA SER A 5 -11.84 11.40 1.14
C SER A 5 -11.37 11.50 -0.31
N PHE A 6 -10.41 10.65 -0.67
CA PHE A 6 -9.93 10.53 -2.05
C PHE A 6 -10.63 9.35 -2.74
N GLY A 7 -10.95 9.53 -4.01
CA GLY A 7 -11.44 8.44 -4.88
C GLY A 7 -10.41 8.15 -5.95
N MET A 8 -10.15 6.87 -6.19
CA MET A 8 -9.38 6.40 -7.33
C MET A 8 -10.27 5.43 -8.12
N PRO A 9 -10.56 5.68 -9.41
CA PRO A 9 -11.22 4.71 -10.26
C PRO A 9 -10.30 3.49 -10.44
N VAL A 10 -10.49 2.45 -9.64
CA VAL A 10 -9.68 1.23 -9.70
C VAL A 10 -10.21 0.34 -10.83
N LYS A 11 -9.42 0.18 -11.89
CA LYS A 11 -9.69 -0.81 -12.94
C LYS A 11 -9.07 -2.18 -12.66
N GLN A 12 -8.09 -2.24 -11.77
CA GLN A 12 -7.31 -3.45 -11.51
C GLN A 12 -7.19 -3.67 -10.00
N VAL A 13 -7.72 -4.80 -9.51
CA VAL A 13 -7.94 -5.07 -8.09
C VAL A 13 -6.62 -5.10 -7.29
N TRP A 14 -5.50 -5.51 -7.91
CA TRP A 14 -4.19 -5.52 -7.26
C TRP A 14 -3.74 -4.16 -6.69
N THR A 15 -4.30 -3.02 -7.12
CA THR A 15 -3.95 -1.73 -6.49
C THR A 15 -4.37 -1.67 -5.02
N VAL A 16 -5.43 -2.41 -4.64
CA VAL A 16 -5.86 -2.53 -3.24
C VAL A 16 -4.78 -3.21 -2.40
N ALA A 17 -4.08 -4.20 -2.95
CA ALA A 17 -2.95 -4.87 -2.28
C ALA A 17 -1.86 -3.88 -1.89
N LEU A 18 -1.54 -2.92 -2.77
CA LEU A 18 -0.57 -1.86 -2.46
C LEU A 18 -1.07 -0.93 -1.35
N ILE A 19 -2.31 -0.43 -1.46
CA ILE A 19 -2.89 0.51 -0.49
C ILE A 19 -3.02 -0.14 0.90
N ALA A 20 -3.39 -1.42 0.94
CA ALA A 20 -3.61 -2.18 2.16
C ALA A 20 -2.31 -2.77 2.78
N SER A 21 -1.15 -2.44 2.23
CA SER A 21 0.14 -2.99 2.67
C SER A 21 0.82 -2.19 3.78
N ARG A 22 1.66 -2.86 4.56
CA ARG A 22 2.55 -2.22 5.53
C ARG A 22 3.53 -1.26 4.87
N LEU A 23 4.01 -1.57 3.67
CA LEU A 23 4.91 -0.69 2.91
C LEU A 23 4.25 0.66 2.62
N ASN A 24 3.00 0.66 2.16
CA ASN A 24 2.28 1.91 1.92
C ASN A 24 1.98 2.65 3.21
N LEU A 25 1.56 1.94 4.27
CA LEU A 25 1.30 2.55 5.57
C LEU A 25 2.55 3.25 6.14
N VAL A 26 3.71 2.58 6.09
CA VAL A 26 4.98 3.11 6.58
C VAL A 26 5.46 4.31 5.73
N TRP A 27 5.24 4.26 4.41
CA TRP A 27 5.49 5.40 3.54
C TRP A 27 4.62 6.61 3.91
N VAL A 28 3.31 6.43 3.97
CA VAL A 28 2.33 7.47 4.34
C VAL A 28 2.69 8.06 5.70
N ALA A 29 3.04 7.23 6.67
CA ALA A 29 3.43 7.66 8.00
C ALA A 29 4.67 8.58 8.02
N THR A 30 5.51 8.47 7.00
CA THR A 30 6.79 9.20 6.91
C THR A 30 6.67 10.47 6.07
N VAL A 31 5.94 10.43 4.95
CA VAL A 31 5.91 11.55 3.98
C VAL A 31 4.68 12.44 4.09
N CYS A 32 3.59 11.95 4.69
CA CYS A 32 2.40 12.78 4.89
C CYS A 32 2.46 13.54 6.20
N SER A 33 1.78 14.68 6.22
CA SER A 33 1.55 15.41 7.47
C SER A 33 0.62 14.60 8.39
N ARG A 34 0.74 14.88 9.68
CA ARG A 34 -0.14 14.34 10.71
C ARG A 34 -1.09 15.42 11.20
N MET A 35 -2.31 15.03 11.52
CA MET A 35 -3.24 15.85 12.28
C MET A 35 -3.33 15.28 13.69
N ARG A 36 -2.57 15.87 14.62
CA ARG A 36 -2.31 15.29 15.96
C ARG A 36 -1.68 13.90 15.81
N THR A 37 -2.46 12.84 16.02
CA THR A 37 -2.01 11.44 15.94
C THR A 37 -2.32 10.79 14.59
N ASP A 38 -3.25 11.33 13.82
CA ASP A 38 -3.80 10.67 12.64
C ASP A 38 -3.05 11.09 11.37
N TYR A 39 -2.94 10.15 10.43
CA TYR A 39 -2.32 10.43 9.13
C TYR A 39 -3.25 11.27 8.27
N ARG A 40 -2.74 12.38 7.73
CA ARG A 40 -3.44 13.14 6.71
C ARG A 40 -2.95 12.71 5.34
N PHE A 41 -3.61 11.68 4.79
CA PHE A 41 -3.31 11.20 3.44
C PHE A 41 -3.47 12.32 2.42
N THR A 42 -2.55 12.40 1.46
CA THR A 42 -2.67 13.30 0.31
C THR A 42 -2.23 12.57 -0.96
N ASN A 43 -2.92 12.80 -2.08
CA ASN A 43 -2.53 12.17 -3.33
C ASN A 43 -1.11 12.61 -3.77
N THR A 44 -0.77 13.88 -3.57
CA THR A 44 0.50 14.47 -4.01
C THR A 44 1.70 13.97 -3.22
N LEU A 45 1.59 13.75 -1.91
CA LEU A 45 2.70 13.29 -1.08
C LEU A 45 2.71 11.79 -0.84
N ALA A 46 1.55 11.13 -0.68
CA ALA A 46 1.51 9.68 -0.47
C ALA A 46 1.57 8.92 -1.79
N TRP A 47 0.48 8.95 -2.55
CA TRP A 47 0.29 8.03 -3.67
C TRP A 47 1.20 8.33 -4.85
N ASN A 48 1.29 9.59 -5.27
CA ASN A 48 2.08 9.98 -6.44
C ASN A 48 3.59 9.79 -6.26
N THR A 49 4.07 9.69 -5.01
CA THR A 49 5.49 9.50 -4.69
C THR A 49 5.80 8.07 -4.24
N PHE A 50 4.78 7.24 -4.00
CA PHE A 50 4.97 5.88 -3.49
C PHE A 50 5.75 5.04 -4.52
N PRO A 51 6.98 4.60 -4.20
CA PRO A 51 7.82 3.93 -5.17
C PRO A 51 7.38 2.47 -5.29
N VAL A 52 6.93 2.09 -6.48
CA VAL A 52 6.51 0.71 -6.81
C VAL A 52 7.46 0.15 -7.87
N PRO A 53 8.03 -1.05 -7.68
CA PRO A 53 8.88 -1.66 -8.69
C PRO A 53 8.06 -2.04 -9.94
N THR A 54 8.73 -2.33 -11.05
CA THR A 54 8.04 -2.86 -12.23
C THR A 54 7.36 -4.19 -11.89
N LEU A 55 6.04 -4.23 -12.00
CA LEU A 55 5.24 -5.42 -11.71
C LEU A 55 5.08 -6.28 -12.97
N THR A 56 5.47 -7.54 -12.89
CA THR A 56 5.16 -8.56 -13.91
C THR A 56 3.68 -8.93 -13.87
N GLU A 57 3.18 -9.60 -14.91
CA GLU A 57 1.80 -10.12 -14.91
C GLU A 57 1.56 -11.14 -13.78
N LYS A 58 2.56 -11.97 -13.47
CA LYS A 58 2.49 -12.85 -12.31
C LYS A 58 2.37 -12.05 -11.00
N ASN A 59 3.16 -11.00 -10.81
CA ASN A 59 3.08 -10.17 -9.62
C ASN A 59 1.66 -9.58 -9.48
N LYS A 60 1.09 -9.05 -10.57
CA LYS A 60 -0.28 -8.49 -10.56
C LYS A 60 -1.34 -9.55 -10.25
N ALA A 61 -1.19 -10.77 -10.75
CA ALA A 61 -2.10 -11.87 -10.43
C ALA A 61 -2.01 -12.26 -8.95
N ASP A 62 -0.79 -12.43 -8.41
CA ASP A 62 -0.57 -12.76 -7.00
C ASP A 62 -1.11 -11.66 -6.08
N LEU A 63 -0.90 -10.39 -6.43
CA LEU A 63 -1.43 -9.24 -5.68
C LEU A 63 -2.95 -9.11 -5.80
N THR A 64 -3.54 -9.46 -6.95
CA THR A 64 -5.00 -9.53 -7.10
C THR A 64 -5.58 -10.54 -6.12
N ALA A 65 -5.01 -11.74 -6.05
CA ALA A 65 -5.46 -12.77 -5.10
C ALA A 65 -5.32 -12.31 -3.63
N CYS A 66 -4.25 -11.59 -3.29
CA CYS A 66 -4.09 -11.02 -1.94
C CYS A 66 -5.15 -9.95 -1.63
N ALA A 67 -5.42 -9.05 -2.59
CA ALA A 67 -6.46 -8.03 -2.45
C ALA A 67 -7.84 -8.66 -2.28
N GLU A 68 -8.20 -9.66 -3.08
CA GLU A 68 -9.46 -10.40 -2.98
C GLU A 68 -9.58 -11.10 -1.63
N ALA A 69 -8.51 -11.75 -1.15
CA ALA A 69 -8.51 -12.38 0.17
C ALA A 69 -8.77 -11.38 1.31
N ILE A 70 -8.20 -10.17 1.25
CA ILE A 70 -8.48 -9.11 2.22
C ILE A 70 -9.94 -8.67 2.13
N LEU A 71 -10.48 -8.48 0.92
CA LEU A 71 -11.87 -8.06 0.72
C LEU A 71 -12.86 -9.13 1.22
N LEU A 72 -12.63 -10.40 0.90
CA LEU A 72 -13.44 -11.53 1.38
C LEU A 72 -13.35 -11.69 2.90
N ALA A 73 -12.15 -11.52 3.48
CA ALA A 73 -11.98 -11.57 4.92
C ALA A 73 -12.79 -10.47 5.62
N ARG A 74 -12.86 -9.25 5.05
CA ARG A 74 -13.71 -8.17 5.57
C ARG A 74 -15.20 -8.53 5.47
N GLU A 75 -15.64 -9.01 4.31
CA GLU A 75 -17.04 -9.35 4.04
C GLU A 75 -17.56 -10.45 4.99
N ALA A 76 -16.72 -11.43 5.32
CA ALA A 76 -17.07 -12.54 6.22
C ALA A 76 -17.49 -12.11 7.64
N HIS A 77 -17.23 -10.85 8.02
CA HIS A 77 -17.55 -10.29 9.34
C HIS A 77 -18.70 -9.27 9.30
N PHE A 78 -19.47 -9.19 8.20
CA PHE A 78 -20.66 -8.36 8.16
C PHE A 78 -21.62 -8.71 9.33
N PRO A 79 -22.17 -7.72 10.07
CA PRO A 79 -22.23 -6.28 9.77
C PRO A 79 -21.16 -5.40 10.44
N ALA A 80 -20.00 -5.95 10.86
CA ALA A 80 -18.94 -5.16 11.47
C ALA A 80 -18.46 -4.00 10.58
N THR A 81 -18.18 -2.83 11.17
CA THR A 81 -17.69 -1.67 10.43
C THR A 81 -16.19 -1.80 10.13
N ILE A 82 -15.68 -1.02 9.18
CA ILE A 82 -14.22 -0.94 8.93
C ILE A 82 -13.45 -0.54 10.20
N ALA A 83 -14.03 0.32 11.06
CA ALA A 83 -13.39 0.68 12.32
C ALA A 83 -13.26 -0.52 13.27
N ASP A 84 -14.31 -1.33 13.39
CA ASP A 84 -14.30 -2.55 14.22
C ASP A 84 -13.28 -3.57 13.69
N LEU A 85 -13.23 -3.76 12.38
CA LEU A 85 -12.33 -4.73 11.73
C LEU A 85 -10.84 -4.36 11.86
N TYR A 86 -10.53 -3.07 11.99
CA TYR A 86 -9.15 -2.56 12.05
C TYR A 86 -8.73 -2.07 13.43
N ASP A 87 -9.52 -2.33 14.47
CA ASP A 87 -9.07 -2.22 15.85
C ASP A 87 -7.84 -3.16 16.07
N PRO A 88 -6.67 -2.64 16.47
CA PRO A 88 -5.46 -3.47 16.60
C PRO A 88 -5.62 -4.67 17.55
N GLU A 89 -6.40 -4.51 18.62
CA GLU A 89 -6.63 -5.52 19.65
C GLU A 89 -7.71 -6.53 19.24
N LYS A 90 -8.66 -6.11 18.39
CA LYS A 90 -9.83 -6.92 18.01
C LYS A 90 -9.85 -7.37 16.54
N MET A 91 -8.87 -6.97 15.73
CA MET A 91 -8.83 -7.34 14.32
C MET A 91 -8.89 -8.87 14.17
N PRO A 92 -9.89 -9.39 13.42
CA PRO A 92 -10.07 -10.83 13.23
C PRO A 92 -8.84 -11.53 12.67
N GLU A 93 -8.61 -12.76 13.13
CA GLU A 93 -7.41 -13.53 12.77
C GLU A 93 -7.27 -13.76 11.25
N ASN A 94 -8.38 -14.11 10.58
CA ASN A 94 -8.39 -14.31 9.12
C ASN A 94 -8.03 -13.03 8.34
N LEU A 95 -8.48 -11.86 8.82
CA LEU A 95 -8.14 -10.56 8.21
C LEU A 95 -6.67 -10.22 8.45
N ARG A 96 -6.17 -10.46 9.67
CA ARG A 96 -4.76 -10.28 10.01
C ARG A 96 -3.85 -11.17 9.16
N ALA A 97 -4.22 -12.43 8.98
CA ALA A 97 -3.50 -13.38 8.12
C ALA A 97 -3.54 -12.97 6.64
N ALA A 98 -4.67 -12.43 6.15
CA ALA A 98 -4.78 -11.92 4.79
C ALA A 98 -3.82 -10.73 4.55
N HIS A 99 -3.71 -9.82 5.52
CA HIS A 99 -2.74 -8.72 5.47
C HIS A 99 -1.29 -9.22 5.53
N ASP A 100 -0.97 -10.16 6.42
CA ASP A 100 0.38 -10.71 6.54
C ASP A 100 0.84 -11.39 5.23
N ARG A 101 -0.06 -12.14 4.58
CA ARG A 101 0.21 -12.74 3.26
C ARG A 101 0.41 -11.70 2.17
N ASN A 102 -0.40 -10.64 2.18
CA ASN A 102 -0.25 -9.52 1.25
C ASN A 102 1.11 -8.84 1.42
N ASP A 103 1.50 -8.58 2.67
CA ASP A 103 2.79 -7.99 2.99
C ASP A 103 3.94 -8.90 2.56
N GLU A 104 3.93 -10.20 2.89
CA GLU A 104 4.96 -11.12 2.41
C GLU A 104 5.11 -11.13 0.89
N THR A 105 3.97 -11.17 0.19
CA THR A 105 3.95 -11.18 -1.29
C THR A 105 4.59 -9.92 -1.84
N LEU A 106 4.23 -8.76 -1.31
CA LEU A 106 4.83 -7.48 -1.71
C LEU A 106 6.30 -7.40 -1.37
N GLU A 107 6.71 -7.78 -0.17
CA GLU A 107 8.10 -7.70 0.26
C GLU A 107 9.01 -8.59 -0.60
N ARG A 108 8.53 -9.79 -0.98
CA ARG A 108 9.22 -10.64 -1.96
C ARG A 108 9.32 -9.99 -3.34
N ILE A 109 8.32 -9.24 -3.78
CA ILE A 109 8.40 -8.46 -5.04
C ILE A 109 9.45 -7.34 -4.93
N TYR A 110 9.58 -6.68 -3.77
CA TYR A 110 10.50 -5.56 -3.57
C TYR A 110 11.96 -6.00 -3.41
N ILE A 111 12.22 -7.06 -2.63
CA ILE A 111 13.59 -7.47 -2.26
C ILE A 111 13.83 -8.99 -2.27
N GLY A 112 12.86 -9.82 -2.67
CA GLY A 112 12.97 -11.28 -2.72
C GLY A 112 12.78 -12.02 -1.39
N ARG A 113 12.60 -11.28 -0.28
CA ARG A 113 12.37 -11.80 1.08
C ARG A 113 11.53 -10.82 1.91
N ARG A 114 11.19 -11.19 3.14
CA ARG A 114 10.61 -10.25 4.10
C ARG A 114 11.63 -9.20 4.58
N PHE A 115 11.14 -7.99 4.86
CA PHE A 115 11.90 -6.97 5.59
C PHE A 115 11.98 -7.33 7.08
N LYS A 116 13.07 -6.92 7.72
CA LYS A 116 13.33 -7.15 9.14
C LYS A 116 12.49 -6.25 10.02
N ASN A 117 12.27 -5.00 9.60
CA ASN A 117 11.55 -3.98 10.37
C ASN A 117 11.15 -2.79 9.46
N ASP A 118 10.45 -1.81 10.04
CA ASP A 118 9.99 -0.63 9.30
C ASP A 118 11.13 0.30 8.88
N THR A 119 12.27 0.30 9.57
CA THR A 119 13.46 1.07 9.15
C THR A 119 13.98 0.56 7.81
N GLU A 120 14.16 -0.77 7.66
CA GLU A 120 14.62 -1.36 6.40
C GLU A 120 13.61 -1.12 5.25
N ARG A 121 12.30 -1.15 5.56
CA ARG A 121 11.24 -0.79 4.60
C ARG A 121 11.44 0.64 4.10
N LEU A 122 11.62 1.59 5.01
CA LEU A 122 11.80 3.00 4.66
C LEU A 122 13.07 3.27 3.87
N GLU A 123 14.20 2.70 4.28
CA GLU A 123 15.46 2.81 3.56
C GLU A 123 15.30 2.35 2.11
N LYS A 124 14.64 1.20 1.89
CA LYS A 124 14.40 0.70 0.54
C LYS A 124 13.49 1.61 -0.28
N LEU A 125 12.40 2.09 0.32
CA LEU A 125 11.47 3.00 -0.35
C LEU A 125 12.17 4.30 -0.75
N PHE A 126 12.95 4.91 0.14
CA PHE A 126 13.71 6.12 -0.18
C PHE A 126 14.80 5.90 -1.25
N GLU A 127 15.48 4.75 -1.22
CA GLU A 127 16.43 4.35 -2.27
C GLU A 127 15.74 4.33 -3.64
N MET A 128 14.58 3.68 -3.74
CA MET A 128 13.81 3.58 -4.97
C MET A 128 13.27 4.93 -5.44
N TYR A 129 12.69 5.72 -4.52
CA TYR A 129 12.19 7.06 -4.82
C TYR A 129 13.30 7.98 -5.37
N THR A 130 14.49 7.93 -4.77
CA THR A 130 15.66 8.70 -5.22
C THR A 130 16.08 8.29 -6.64
N LYS A 131 16.04 7.00 -6.98
CA LYS A 131 16.34 6.52 -8.34
C LYS A 131 15.28 6.98 -9.36
N MET A 132 14.01 6.96 -8.98
CA MET A 132 12.90 7.43 -9.83
C MET A 132 12.99 8.93 -10.12
N THR A 133 13.42 9.74 -9.15
CA THR A 133 13.51 11.21 -9.29
C THR A 133 14.79 11.69 -9.96
N LYS A 134 15.90 10.94 -9.85
CA LYS A 134 17.16 11.26 -10.55
C LYS A 134 17.17 10.89 -12.03
N THR A 135 16.24 10.05 -12.48
CA THR A 135 16.08 9.73 -13.90
C THR A 135 15.26 10.85 -14.55
N PRO A 136 15.80 11.64 -15.49
CA PRO A 136 15.03 12.68 -16.16
C PRO A 136 13.81 12.04 -16.80
N SER A 137 12.62 12.51 -16.44
CA SER A 137 11.41 11.99 -17.07
C SER A 137 11.53 12.21 -18.59
N ALA A 138 11.36 11.17 -19.39
CA ALA A 138 11.27 11.27 -20.85
C ALA A 138 10.02 12.06 -21.32
N ARG A 139 9.34 12.76 -20.41
CA ARG A 139 8.10 13.52 -20.61
C ARG A 139 8.37 15.02 -20.90
N GLY A 140 9.59 15.37 -21.28
CA GLY A 140 10.01 16.74 -21.61
C GLY A 140 10.64 16.93 -23.01
N ARG A 141 10.43 16.01 -23.95
CA ARG A 141 10.75 16.24 -25.38
C ARG A 141 9.48 16.20 -26.22
N ARG A 142 8.76 17.30 -26.23
CA ARG A 142 7.97 17.70 -27.41
C ARG A 142 8.48 19.08 -27.81
N ALA A 143 9.19 19.10 -28.94
CA ALA A 143 9.51 20.29 -29.70
C ALA A 143 8.24 20.89 -30.30
#